data_AF-A0A3P6DJP4-F1
#
_entry.id   AF-A0A3P6DJP4-F1
#
_cell.length_a   1.000
_cell.length_b   1.000
_cell.length_c   1.000
_cell.angle_alpha   90.00
_cell.angle_beta   90.00
_cell.angle_gamma   90.00
#
_symmetry.space_group_name_H-M   'P 1'
#
loop_
_entity.id
_entity.type
_entity.pdbx_description
1 polymer ?
#
loop_
_entity_poly.entity_id
_entity_poly.type
_entity_poly.pdbx_seq_one_letter_code
_entity_poly.pdbx_strand_id
1 'polypeptide(L)'
;MDKPHLDPNTNLLTEEYVQGIGEFMRLVQQQPDAKSGMLRCPCSSCNNNKVIKEFDVWTHLASPVSPTQSQPLSDDGDSTGASTNLSLLQINEMVEMAVPKRKGGRLVGLARRASSYPASSSQAPYADPMILKELHDKDERIGALEEQNTTILSENATIRSENAIILAELASQKKFNTEIMQKLDRLMSSSSS
;
A
#
# COMPACT_ATOMS: atom_id res chain seq x y z
N MET A 1 -17.29 -12.74 -6.53
CA MET A 1 -16.45 -11.94 -5.61
C MET A 1 -16.81 -10.48 -5.86
N ASP A 2 -18.06 -10.11 -5.57
CA ASP A 2 -18.71 -8.90 -6.11
C ASP A 2 -19.34 -8.06 -5.00
N LYS A 3 -18.68 -8.01 -3.84
CA LYS A 3 -19.05 -7.09 -2.77
C LYS A 3 -18.16 -5.85 -2.85
N PRO A 4 -18.71 -4.64 -2.70
CA PRO A 4 -17.92 -3.42 -2.69
C PRO A 4 -16.93 -3.45 -1.52
N HIS A 5 -15.66 -3.16 -1.82
CA HIS A 5 -14.55 -3.15 -0.85
C HIS A 5 -14.53 -1.86 -0.02
N LEU A 6 -15.30 -0.85 -0.42
CA LEU A 6 -15.50 0.42 0.29
C LEU A 6 -16.95 0.52 0.75
N ASP A 7 -17.15 0.96 1.99
CA ASP A 7 -18.46 1.32 2.51
C ASP A 7 -18.94 2.60 1.80
N PRO A 8 -20.13 2.57 1.14
CA PRO A 8 -20.65 3.70 0.38
C PRO A 8 -20.90 4.98 1.20
N ASN A 9 -21.05 4.85 2.52
CA ASN A 9 -21.41 5.95 3.41
C ASN A 9 -20.18 6.60 4.06
N THR A 10 -19.09 5.85 4.23
CA THR A 10 -17.89 6.32 4.92
C THR A 10 -16.67 6.44 4.01
N ASN A 11 -16.71 5.85 2.81
CA ASN A 11 -15.55 5.72 1.91
C ASN A 11 -14.36 4.99 2.56
N LEU A 12 -14.59 4.25 3.65
CA LEU A 12 -13.59 3.41 4.29
C LEU A 12 -13.71 1.97 3.82
N LEU A 13 -12.63 1.21 3.94
CA LEU A 13 -12.67 -0.22 3.62
C LEU A 13 -13.69 -0.93 4.52
N THR A 14 -14.48 -1.84 3.94
CA THR A 14 -15.45 -2.62 4.72
C THR A 14 -14.72 -3.53 5.71
N GLU A 15 -15.32 -3.77 6.87
CA GLU A 15 -14.74 -4.62 7.91
C GLU A 15 -14.41 -6.02 7.40
N GLU A 16 -15.29 -6.60 6.58
CA GLU A 16 -15.07 -7.89 5.89
C GLU A 16 -13.80 -7.87 5.02
N TYR A 17 -13.56 -6.77 4.30
CA TYR A 17 -12.40 -6.64 3.42
C TYR A 17 -11.10 -6.43 4.20
N VAL A 18 -11.13 -5.62 5.27
CA VAL A 18 -9.99 -5.44 6.18
C VAL A 18 -9.62 -6.76 6.85
N GLN A 19 -10.62 -7.51 7.32
CA GLN A 19 -10.41 -8.84 7.90
C GLN A 19 -9.80 -9.79 6.88
N GLY A 20 -10.35 -9.87 5.66
CA GLY A 20 -9.83 -10.71 4.58
C GLY A 20 -8.37 -10.39 4.23
N ILE A 21 -7.99 -9.11 4.23
CA ILE A 21 -6.59 -8.69 4.06
C ILE A 21 -5.72 -9.20 5.22
N GLY A 22 -6.17 -9.07 6.47
CA GLY A 22 -5.43 -9.56 7.63
C GLY A 22 -5.20 -11.08 7.59
N GLU A 23 -6.19 -11.85 7.13
CA GLU A 23 -6.05 -13.29 6.94
C GLU A 23 -5.06 -13.63 5.83
N PHE A 24 -5.13 -12.91 4.71
CA PHE A 24 -4.20 -13.04 3.60
C PHE A 24 -2.76 -12.76 4.04
N MET A 25 -2.50 -11.67 4.76
CA MET A 25 -1.16 -11.32 5.24
C MET A 25 -0.59 -12.38 6.19
N ARG A 26 -1.42 -12.95 7.07
CA ARG A 26 -1.03 -14.05 7.96
C ARG A 26 -0.68 -15.32 7.19
N LEU A 27 -1.39 -15.63 6.12
CA LEU A 27 -1.08 -16.77 5.23
C LEU A 27 0.23 -16.55 4.48
N VAL A 28 0.46 -15.32 4.02
CA VAL A 28 1.68 -14.92 3.30
C VAL A 28 2.92 -15.03 4.19
N GLN A 29 2.82 -14.67 5.46
CA GLN A 29 3.91 -14.82 6.44
C GLN A 29 4.27 -16.28 6.75
N GLN A 30 3.37 -17.23 6.51
CA GLN A 30 3.63 -18.67 6.67
C GLN A 30 4.40 -19.26 5.48
N GLN A 31 4.57 -18.51 4.39
CA GLN A 31 5.35 -18.99 3.25
C GLN A 31 6.85 -19.04 3.61
N PRO A 32 7.58 -20.10 3.23
CA PRO A 32 8.98 -20.30 3.59
C PRO A 32 9.90 -19.15 3.14
N ASP A 33 9.54 -18.47 2.05
CA ASP A 33 10.29 -17.35 1.47
C ASP A 33 10.05 -16.01 2.19
N ALA A 34 9.00 -15.90 3.02
CA ALA A 34 8.60 -14.66 3.69
C ALA A 34 9.64 -14.16 4.72
N LYS A 35 10.50 -15.06 5.23
CA LYS A 35 11.59 -14.72 6.16
C LYS A 35 12.65 -13.79 5.55
N SER A 36 12.67 -13.63 4.24
CA SER A 36 13.60 -12.75 3.52
C SER A 36 13.07 -11.32 3.33
N GLY A 37 11.83 -11.02 3.78
CA GLY A 37 11.16 -9.74 3.52
C GLY A 37 10.71 -9.57 2.05
N MET A 38 10.77 -10.65 1.26
CA MET A 38 10.33 -10.69 -0.13
C MET A 38 9.13 -11.62 -0.28
N LEU A 39 8.13 -11.15 -1.04
CA LEU A 39 6.84 -11.78 -1.22
C LEU A 39 6.51 -11.88 -2.71
N ARG A 40 5.81 -12.94 -3.11
CA ARG A 40 5.24 -13.02 -4.45
C ARG A 40 4.05 -12.07 -4.55
N CYS A 41 4.03 -11.25 -5.58
CA CYS A 41 2.98 -10.27 -5.81
C CYS A 41 1.72 -10.94 -6.38
N PRO A 42 0.59 -10.93 -5.66
CA PRO A 42 -0.64 -11.58 -6.07
C PRO A 42 -1.52 -10.73 -7.00
N CYS A 43 -1.07 -9.52 -7.41
CA CYS A 43 -1.88 -8.67 -8.28
C CYS A 43 -2.13 -9.34 -9.64
N SER A 44 -3.24 -9.01 -10.29
CA SER A 44 -3.67 -9.60 -11.56
C SER A 44 -2.64 -9.47 -12.68
N SER A 45 -1.82 -8.42 -12.64
CA SER A 45 -0.75 -8.18 -13.61
C SER A 45 0.54 -8.97 -13.32
N CYS A 46 0.82 -9.32 -12.06
CA CYS A 46 2.02 -10.08 -11.69
C CYS A 46 1.77 -11.59 -11.52
N ASN A 47 0.54 -11.99 -11.21
CA ASN A 47 0.09 -13.38 -11.07
C ASN A 47 1.09 -14.28 -10.32
N ASN A 48 1.58 -13.84 -9.15
CA ASN A 48 2.57 -14.54 -8.30
C ASN A 48 3.96 -14.79 -8.92
N ASN A 49 4.25 -14.26 -10.10
CA ASN A 49 5.54 -14.43 -10.76
C ASN A 49 6.60 -13.41 -10.32
N LYS A 50 6.16 -12.26 -9.79
CA LYS A 50 7.07 -11.19 -9.34
C LYS A 50 7.34 -11.31 -7.84
N VAL A 51 8.60 -11.41 -7.43
CA VAL A 51 9.02 -11.40 -6.02
C VAL A 51 9.49 -9.98 -5.67
N ILE A 52 8.82 -9.32 -4.73
CA ILE A 52 9.04 -7.91 -4.34
C ILE A 52 8.92 -7.73 -2.83
N LYS A 53 9.32 -6.57 -2.29
CA LYS A 53 9.18 -6.30 -0.86
C LYS A 53 7.71 -6.10 -0.48
N GLU A 54 7.39 -6.36 0.78
CA GLU A 54 6.03 -6.24 1.31
C GLU A 54 5.35 -4.89 1.00
N PHE A 55 6.06 -3.78 1.19
CA PHE A 55 5.55 -2.45 0.85
C PHE A 55 5.24 -2.29 -0.65
N ASP A 56 6.05 -2.90 -1.52
CA ASP A 56 5.85 -2.85 -2.97
C ASP A 56 4.70 -3.76 -3.44
N VAL A 57 4.37 -4.82 -2.68
CA VAL A 57 3.14 -5.59 -2.91
C VAL A 57 1.92 -4.71 -2.73
N TRP A 58 1.93 -3.84 -1.71
CA TRP A 58 0.83 -2.93 -1.44
C TRP A 58 0.63 -1.91 -2.57
N THR A 59 1.70 -1.33 -3.10
CA THR A 59 1.61 -0.41 -4.25
C THR A 59 1.09 -1.12 -5.50
N HIS A 60 1.45 -2.39 -5.71
CA HIS A 60 0.95 -3.21 -6.81
C HIS A 60 -0.52 -3.65 -6.65
N LEU A 61 -0.99 -3.87 -5.42
CA LEU A 61 -2.38 -4.24 -5.10
C LEU A 61 -3.34 -3.05 -5.08
N ALA A 62 -2.87 -1.91 -4.56
CA ALA A 62 -3.64 -0.67 -4.44
C ALA A 62 -3.56 0.21 -5.69
N SER A 63 -2.61 -0.04 -6.59
CA SER A 63 -2.67 0.55 -7.93
C SER A 63 -3.94 0.01 -8.61
N PRO A 64 -4.82 0.88 -9.13
CA PRO A 64 -6.04 0.43 -9.78
C PRO A 64 -5.65 -0.50 -10.92
N VAL A 65 -6.05 -1.76 -10.77
CA VAL A 65 -6.16 -2.71 -11.87
C VAL A 65 -7.02 -2.01 -12.91
N SER A 66 -6.38 -1.49 -13.96
CA SER A 66 -7.06 -1.32 -15.23
C SER A 66 -7.53 -2.73 -15.61
N PRO A 67 -8.83 -2.95 -15.87
CA PRO A 67 -9.33 -4.28 -16.13
C PRO A 67 -8.64 -4.82 -17.38
N THR A 68 -7.81 -5.83 -17.22
CA THR A 68 -7.20 -6.56 -18.33
C THR A 68 -8.17 -7.65 -18.74
N GLN A 69 -8.81 -7.49 -19.90
CA GLN A 69 -9.31 -8.58 -20.74
C GLN A 69 -8.42 -8.53 -21.99
N SER A 70 -7.74 -9.57 -22.47
CA SER A 70 -7.68 -10.99 -22.12
C SER A 70 -6.41 -11.51 -22.80
N GLN A 71 -5.67 -12.41 -22.18
CA GLN A 71 -4.82 -13.35 -22.92
C GLN A 71 -5.35 -14.76 -22.66
N PRO A 72 -5.35 -15.63 -23.68
CA PRO A 72 -5.21 -17.06 -23.45
C PRO A 72 -3.93 -17.57 -24.13
N LEU A 73 -3.01 -18.01 -23.26
CA LEU A 73 -2.33 -19.31 -23.19
C LEU A 73 -1.92 -20.07 -24.48
N SER A 74 -0.63 -20.47 -24.47
CA SER A 74 0.09 -21.64 -25.04
C SER A 74 -0.56 -22.58 -26.06
N ASP A 75 0.19 -23.04 -27.08
CA ASP A 75 1.02 -24.27 -27.00
C ASP A 75 2.00 -24.37 -28.19
N ASP A 76 3.09 -25.12 -28.02
CA ASP A 76 4.24 -25.22 -28.93
C ASP A 76 3.92 -25.73 -30.36
N GLY A 77 4.58 -25.16 -31.39
CA GLY A 77 4.64 -25.79 -32.72
C GLY A 77 4.71 -24.83 -33.91
N ASP A 78 5.92 -24.65 -34.43
CA ASP A 78 6.29 -24.26 -35.81
C ASP A 78 5.13 -24.13 -36.84
N SER A 79 4.77 -22.90 -37.23
CA SER A 79 4.38 -22.54 -38.62
C SER A 79 3.82 -21.11 -38.73
N THR A 80 4.68 -20.23 -39.26
CA THR A 80 4.38 -19.11 -40.19
C THR A 80 3.07 -18.31 -40.00
N GLY A 81 3.03 -17.45 -38.97
CA GLY A 81 2.02 -16.38 -38.85
C GLY A 81 2.68 -15.03 -38.69
N ALA A 82 2.77 -14.23 -39.75
CA ALA A 82 3.25 -12.85 -39.68
C ALA A 82 2.26 -11.98 -38.87
N SER A 83 2.47 -11.89 -37.56
CA SER A 83 1.76 -10.94 -36.70
C SER A 83 2.37 -9.55 -36.89
N THR A 84 1.78 -8.76 -37.77
CA THR A 84 2.08 -7.33 -37.85
C THR A 84 1.39 -6.63 -36.68
N ASN A 85 2.07 -6.55 -35.54
CA ASN A 85 1.69 -5.63 -34.47
C ASN A 85 1.79 -4.21 -35.03
N LEU A 86 0.67 -3.62 -35.45
CA LEU A 86 0.62 -2.27 -35.98
C LEU A 86 0.95 -1.29 -34.86
N SER A 87 1.90 -0.40 -35.12
CA SER A 87 2.22 0.68 -34.18
C SER A 87 1.04 1.63 -34.01
N LEU A 88 0.96 2.33 -32.87
CA LEU A 88 -0.10 3.30 -32.58
C LEU A 88 -0.23 4.37 -33.69
N LEU A 89 0.89 4.76 -34.33
CA LEU A 89 0.90 5.67 -35.47
C LEU A 89 0.18 5.07 -36.67
N GLN A 90 0.45 3.81 -37.01
CA GLN A 90 -0.20 3.11 -38.13
C GLN A 90 -1.69 2.90 -37.85
N ILE A 91 -2.07 2.62 -36.60
CA ILE A 91 -3.47 2.52 -36.19
C ILE A 91 -4.17 3.88 -36.35
N ASN A 92 -3.55 4.97 -35.89
CA ASN A 92 -4.11 6.32 -36.02
C ASN A 92 -4.28 6.72 -37.49
N GLU A 93 -3.30 6.41 -38.34
CA GLU A 93 -3.35 6.70 -39.77
C GLU A 93 -4.47 5.90 -40.47
N MET A 94 -4.63 4.63 -40.14
CA MET A 94 -5.73 3.80 -40.64
C MET A 94 -7.10 4.36 -40.24
N VAL A 95 -7.26 4.77 -38.98
CA VAL A 95 -8.49 5.40 -38.49
C VAL A 95 -8.75 6.73 -39.21
N GLU A 96 -7.73 7.55 -39.41
CA GLU A 96 -7.88 8.85 -40.06
C GLU A 96 -8.28 8.75 -41.54
N MET A 97 -7.89 7.67 -42.21
CA MET A 97 -8.28 7.36 -43.60
C MET A 97 -9.65 6.69 -43.70
N ALA A 98 -10.09 5.96 -42.68
CA ALA A 98 -11.38 5.29 -42.67
C ALA A 98 -12.56 6.24 -42.37
N VAL A 99 -12.33 7.34 -41.64
CA VAL A 99 -13.42 8.26 -41.26
C VAL A 99 -13.75 9.24 -42.39
N PRO A 100 -15.02 9.31 -42.84
CA PRO A 100 -15.43 10.25 -43.89
C PRO A 100 -15.17 11.72 -43.51
N LYS A 101 -14.47 12.44 -44.39
CA LYS A 101 -14.16 13.87 -44.26
C LYS A 101 -15.05 14.72 -45.19
N ARG A 102 -15.49 15.89 -44.74
CA ARG A 102 -16.11 16.92 -45.58
C ARG A 102 -15.03 17.61 -46.42
N LYS A 103 -15.44 18.28 -47.51
CA LYS A 103 -14.56 19.12 -48.33
C LYS A 103 -13.85 20.15 -47.43
N GLY A 104 -12.53 20.05 -47.32
CA GLY A 104 -11.71 20.80 -46.36
C GLY A 104 -11.08 19.96 -45.22
N GLY A 105 -11.13 18.62 -45.29
CA GLY A 105 -10.38 17.73 -44.38
C GLY A 105 -11.01 17.52 -43.00
N ARG A 106 -12.17 18.12 -42.73
CA ARG A 106 -12.84 18.02 -41.44
C ARG A 106 -13.71 16.75 -41.37
N LEU A 107 -13.52 15.96 -40.32
CA LEU A 107 -14.32 14.76 -40.06
C LEU A 107 -15.81 15.11 -39.95
N VAL A 108 -16.66 14.34 -40.63
CA VAL A 108 -18.12 14.52 -40.62
C VAL A 108 -18.65 14.19 -39.21
N GLY A 109 -19.60 14.97 -38.68
CA GLY A 109 -20.27 14.67 -37.39
C GLY A 109 -19.55 15.17 -36.14
N LEU A 110 -18.26 15.53 -36.22
CA LEU A 110 -17.58 16.17 -35.09
C LEU A 110 -17.93 17.65 -35.02
N ALA A 111 -18.69 18.04 -33.98
CA ALA A 111 -18.93 19.43 -33.63
C ALA A 111 -17.59 20.18 -33.54
N ARG A 112 -17.58 21.50 -33.83
CA ARG A 112 -16.39 22.30 -33.55
C ARG A 112 -16.15 22.12 -32.07
N ARG A 113 -14.93 21.73 -31.66
CA ARG A 113 -14.51 21.88 -30.26
C ARG A 113 -14.83 23.33 -29.94
N ALA A 114 -15.85 23.57 -29.12
CA ALA A 114 -16.06 24.89 -28.57
C ALA A 114 -14.73 25.19 -27.89
N SER A 115 -14.02 26.21 -28.35
CA SER A 115 -12.90 26.76 -27.61
C SER A 115 -13.51 27.30 -26.34
N SER A 116 -13.69 26.46 -25.33
CA SER A 116 -14.23 26.80 -24.01
C SER A 116 -13.14 27.47 -23.18
N TYR A 117 -12.41 28.39 -23.80
CA TYR A 117 -11.59 29.38 -23.14
C TYR A 117 -12.04 30.72 -23.72
N PRO A 118 -12.84 31.50 -22.98
CA PRO A 118 -12.85 32.93 -23.20
C PRO A 118 -11.42 33.42 -22.90
N ALA A 119 -10.85 34.18 -23.83
CA ALA A 119 -9.66 34.94 -23.56
C ALA A 119 -9.92 35.89 -22.37
N SER A 120 -9.10 35.76 -21.32
CA SER A 120 -8.93 36.66 -20.18
C SER A 120 -10.18 37.18 -19.45
N SER A 121 -10.39 36.70 -18.23
CA SER A 121 -10.93 37.52 -17.14
C SER A 121 -10.43 37.00 -15.79
N SER A 122 -9.98 37.93 -14.95
CA SER A 122 -9.45 37.71 -13.60
C SER A 122 -10.51 37.11 -12.68
N GLN A 123 -10.76 35.81 -12.77
CA GLN A 123 -11.55 35.11 -11.77
C GLN A 123 -10.59 34.72 -10.65
N ALA A 124 -10.54 35.54 -9.59
CA ALA A 124 -9.99 35.08 -8.32
C ALA A 124 -10.71 33.76 -7.98
N PRO A 125 -9.99 32.69 -7.59
CA PRO A 125 -10.65 31.46 -7.16
C PRO A 125 -11.52 31.82 -5.97
N TYR A 126 -12.84 31.80 -6.15
CA TYR A 126 -13.78 32.01 -5.06
C TYR A 126 -13.68 30.79 -4.14
N ALA A 127 -12.85 30.91 -3.11
CA ALA A 127 -12.75 29.91 -2.07
C ALA A 127 -13.97 30.03 -1.17
N ASP A 128 -14.77 28.97 -1.10
CA ASP A 128 -15.95 28.91 -0.23
C ASP A 128 -15.52 29.16 1.23
N PRO A 129 -16.06 30.20 1.90
CA PRO A 129 -15.71 30.51 3.29
C PRO A 129 -15.93 29.34 4.25
N MET A 130 -16.90 28.45 3.97
CA MET A 130 -17.13 27.25 4.77
C MET A 130 -15.99 26.24 4.63
N ILE A 131 -15.46 26.06 3.42
CA ILE A 131 -14.34 25.15 3.14
C ILE A 131 -13.06 25.68 3.80
N LEU A 132 -12.80 26.99 3.73
CA LEU A 132 -11.65 27.61 4.38
C LEU A 132 -11.68 27.44 5.91
N LYS A 133 -12.86 27.58 6.51
CA LYS A 133 -13.03 27.37 7.95
C LYS A 133 -12.79 25.91 8.32
N GLU A 134 -13.37 24.96 7.58
CA GLU A 134 -13.18 23.54 7.85
C GLU A 134 -11.72 23.10 7.70
N LEU A 135 -10.98 23.68 6.74
CA LEU A 135 -9.55 23.43 6.60
C LEU A 135 -8.76 23.96 7.80
N HIS A 136 -9.03 25.18 8.25
CA HIS A 136 -8.39 25.74 9.44
C HIS A 136 -8.64 24.89 10.70
N ASP A 137 -9.90 24.48 10.93
CA ASP A 137 -10.26 23.64 12.07
C ASP A 137 -9.56 22.26 12.01
N LYS A 138 -9.37 21.72 10.79
CA LYS A 138 -8.60 20.48 10.57
C LYS A 138 -7.11 20.69 10.82
N ASP A 139 -6.54 21.80 10.39
CA ASP A 139 -5.12 22.13 10.63
C ASP A 139 -4.85 22.31 12.13
N GLU A 140 -5.73 22.98 12.88
CA GLU A 140 -5.63 23.06 14.34
C GLU A 140 -5.70 21.68 15.00
N ARG A 141 -6.62 20.82 14.55
CA ARG A 141 -6.73 19.44 15.05
C ARG A 141 -5.49 18.61 14.72
N ILE A 142 -4.92 18.77 13.53
CA ILE A 142 -3.67 18.10 13.14
C ILE A 142 -2.55 18.53 14.09
N GLY A 143 -2.39 19.82 14.34
CA GLY A 143 -1.37 20.32 15.28
C GLY A 143 -1.53 19.74 16.70
N ALA A 144 -2.75 19.68 17.22
CA ALA A 144 -3.02 19.09 18.53
C ALA A 144 -2.69 17.58 18.58
N LEU A 145 -3.02 16.84 17.52
CA LEU A 145 -2.70 15.41 17.41
C LEU A 145 -1.21 15.16 17.27
N GLU A 146 -0.50 16.00 16.53
CA GLU A 146 0.96 15.94 16.41
C GLU A 146 1.62 16.17 17.77
N GLU A 147 1.19 17.17 18.54
CA GLU A 147 1.69 17.41 19.90
C GLU A 147 1.43 16.22 20.84
N GLN A 148 0.21 15.66 20.83
CA GLN A 148 -0.10 14.44 21.60
C GLN A 148 0.78 13.26 21.19
N ASN A 149 1.01 13.06 19.89
CA ASN A 149 1.90 12.01 19.39
C ASN A 149 3.35 12.22 19.88
N THR A 150 3.85 13.45 19.88
CA THR A 150 5.20 13.73 20.42
C THR A 150 5.30 13.38 21.91
N THR A 151 4.23 13.68 22.67
CA THR A 151 4.16 13.37 24.10
C THR A 151 4.19 11.85 24.31
N ILE A 152 3.30 11.11 23.64
CA ILE A 152 3.23 9.64 23.71
C ILE A 152 4.56 9.00 23.33
N LEU A 153 5.24 9.51 22.30
CA LEU A 153 6.55 8.99 21.90
C LEU A 153 7.62 9.20 22.98
N SER A 154 7.61 10.36 23.66
CA SER A 154 8.55 10.63 24.75
C SER A 154 8.27 9.77 25.99
N GLU A 155 7.01 9.60 26.37
CA GLU A 155 6.60 8.68 27.45
C GLU A 155 7.00 7.24 27.14
N ASN A 156 6.77 6.77 25.91
CA ASN A 156 7.19 5.44 25.49
C ASN A 156 8.72 5.25 25.53
N ALA A 157 9.50 6.29 25.25
CA ALA A 157 10.96 6.23 25.37
C ALA A 157 11.39 6.08 26.83
N THR A 158 10.74 6.81 27.75
CA THR A 158 10.96 6.71 29.20
C THR A 158 10.58 5.33 29.72
N ILE A 159 9.40 4.81 29.38
CA ILE A 159 8.96 3.47 29.80
C ILE A 159 9.94 2.39 29.32
N ARG A 160 10.47 2.51 28.09
CA ARG A 160 11.47 1.56 27.58
C ARG A 160 12.78 1.63 28.35
N SER A 161 13.23 2.81 28.77
CA SER A 161 14.46 2.94 29.55
C SER A 161 14.28 2.39 30.98
N GLU A 162 13.14 2.65 31.61
CA GLU A 162 12.78 2.08 32.91
C GLU A 162 12.71 0.54 32.86
N ASN A 163 12.06 -0.01 31.84
CA ASN A 163 12.01 -1.46 31.63
C ASN A 163 13.40 -2.08 31.46
N ALA A 164 14.32 -1.40 30.76
CA ALA A 164 15.69 -1.86 30.61
C ALA A 164 16.44 -1.90 31.96
N ILE A 165 16.23 -0.89 32.81
CA ILE A 165 16.81 -0.84 34.16
C ILE A 165 16.26 -1.98 35.03
N ILE A 166 14.94 -2.18 35.03
CA ILE A 166 14.29 -3.25 35.80
C ILE A 166 14.83 -4.63 35.38
N LEU A 167 14.98 -4.87 34.08
CA LEU A 167 15.53 -6.12 33.57
C LEU A 167 16.99 -6.35 33.99
N ALA A 168 17.81 -5.30 33.99
CA ALA A 168 19.20 -5.38 34.43
C ALA A 168 19.29 -5.70 35.94
N GLU A 169 18.46 -5.05 36.75
CA GLU A 169 18.37 -5.29 38.19
C GLU A 169 17.89 -6.72 38.49
N LEU A 170 16.86 -7.18 37.78
CA LEU A 170 16.36 -8.55 37.91
C LEU A 170 17.42 -9.60 37.52
N ALA A 171 18.24 -9.33 36.51
CA ALA A 171 19.36 -10.19 36.13
C ALA A 171 20.44 -10.23 37.22
N SER A 172 20.76 -9.08 37.82
CA SER A 172 21.69 -8.98 38.96
C SER A 172 21.21 -9.79 40.17
N GLN A 173 19.94 -9.63 40.53
CA GLN A 173 19.32 -10.37 41.64
C GLN A 173 19.31 -11.88 41.38
N LYS A 174 18.98 -12.31 40.16
CA LYS A 174 19.04 -13.73 39.78
C LYS A 174 20.44 -14.30 39.96
N LYS A 175 21.47 -13.57 39.53
CA LYS A 175 22.86 -13.98 39.71
C LYS A 175 23.22 -14.10 41.20
N PHE A 176 22.88 -13.09 41.99
CA PHE A 176 23.12 -13.13 43.44
C PHE A 176 22.43 -14.32 44.11
N ASN A 177 21.17 -14.59 43.76
CA ASN A 177 20.44 -15.74 44.29
C ASN A 177 21.11 -17.07 43.89
N THR A 178 21.62 -17.20 42.66
CA THR A 178 22.37 -18.40 42.26
C THR A 178 23.66 -18.58 43.06
N GLU A 179 24.36 -17.50 43.41
CA GLU A 179 25.56 -17.57 44.24
C GLU A 179 25.24 -18.01 45.68
N ILE A 180 24.11 -17.54 46.24
CA ILE A 180 23.63 -18.01 47.55
C ILE A 180 23.37 -19.51 47.53
N MET A 181 22.63 -19.99 46.52
CA MET A 181 22.32 -21.42 46.39
C MET A 181 23.59 -22.26 46.29
N GLN A 182 24.57 -21.83 45.47
CA GLN A 182 25.85 -22.52 45.37
C GLN A 182 26.63 -22.56 46.69
N LYS A 183 26.58 -21.49 47.49
CA LYS A 183 27.21 -21.46 48.82
C LYS A 183 26.51 -22.42 49.79
N LEU A 184 25.18 -22.45 49.78
CA LEU A 184 24.40 -23.39 50.59
C LEU A 184 24.75 -24.84 50.25
N ASP A 185 24.79 -25.20 48.96
CA ASP A 185 25.14 -26.56 48.52
C ASP A 185 26.55 -26.98 48.98
N ARG A 186 27.53 -26.06 48.94
CA ARG A 186 28.89 -26.32 49.43
C ARG A 186 28.92 -26.56 50.94
N LEU A 187 28.18 -25.77 51.71
CA LEU A 187 28.10 -25.93 53.17
C LEU A 187 27.49 -27.29 53.53
N MET A 188 26.39 -27.66 52.88
CA MET A 188 25.71 -28.95 53.11
C MET A 188 26.58 -30.14 52.70
N SER A 189 27.37 -30.00 51.64
CA SER A 189 28.31 -31.05 51.21
C SER A 189 29.48 -31.22 52.20
N SER A 190 29.96 -30.11 52.78
CA SER A 190 31.09 -30.13 53.73
C SER A 190 30.74 -30.65 55.13
N SER A 191 29.46 -30.56 55.54
CA SER A 191 28.99 -31.09 56.82
C SER A 191 28.63 -32.58 56.80
N SER A 192 28.63 -33.19 55.61
CA SER A 192 28.28 -34.60 55.38
C SER A 192 29.49 -35.53 55.21
N SER A 193 30.72 -35.00 55.34
CA SER A 193 32.00 -35.74 55.32
C SER A 193 32.62 -35.77 56.72
#